data_AF-A0A437U9R1-F1
#
_entry.id   AF-A0A437U9R1-F1
#
_cell.length_a   1.000
_cell.length_b   1.000
_cell.length_c   1.000
_cell.angle_alpha   90.00
_cell.angle_beta   90.00
_cell.angle_gamma   90.00
#
_symmetry.space_group_name_H-M   'P 1'
#
loop_
_entity.id
_entity.type
_entity.pdbx_description
1 polymer ?
#
loop_
_entity_poly.entity_id
_entity_poly.type
_entity_poly.pdbx_seq_one_letter_code
_entity_poly.pdbx_strand_id
1 'polypeptide(L)'
;MMINKIILILLLSIILSNCGSKKPDINDEYREYQIARGENPKDKRPFQHFENFLAYKDSIKKQNLLDNPFLKVNQVYVHYRTPNSVEFSVYSDKETFCLSDYDLDMDGKILSLPDENGIVKVVKPIIVKYFGDFEITNNIIKTRRHSRSPFAEWYDYVEGKISNDTIYLSKKYWGKAKKNYKFKKYWLAKTRKTNIKEIYQPNLKAVKYKNKSGLTCFEVTGEFSVE
;
A
#
# COMPACT_ATOMS: atom_id res chain seq x y z
N MET A 1 22.98 2.47 51.14
CA MET A 1 23.63 3.32 50.12
C MET A 1 22.54 3.88 49.21
N MET A 2 21.98 5.05 49.53
CA MET A 2 20.92 5.67 48.74
C MET A 2 21.56 6.30 47.51
N ILE A 3 21.44 5.64 46.35
CA ILE A 3 21.76 6.26 45.07
C ILE A 3 20.83 7.47 44.95
N ASN A 4 21.44 8.66 44.93
CA ASN A 4 20.74 9.92 44.93
C ASN A 4 19.77 9.95 43.73
N LYS A 5 18.46 10.14 43.96
CA LYS A 5 17.42 10.06 42.91
C LYS A 5 17.72 10.98 41.72
N ILE A 6 18.46 12.06 41.95
CA ILE A 6 18.95 13.00 40.94
C ILE A 6 19.93 12.34 39.97
N ILE A 7 20.85 11.50 40.46
CA ILE A 7 21.84 10.78 39.64
C ILE A 7 21.14 9.74 38.75
N LEU A 8 20.09 9.09 39.27
CA LEU A 8 19.29 8.13 38.50
C LEU A 8 18.54 8.82 37.34
N ILE A 9 18.00 10.03 37.58
CA ILE A 9 17.30 10.83 36.55
C ILE A 9 18.28 11.35 35.48
N LEU A 10 19.50 11.73 35.87
CA LEU A 10 20.57 12.13 34.94
C LEU A 10 21.08 10.96 34.09
N LEU A 11 21.17 9.75 34.63
CA LEU A 11 21.51 8.55 33.87
C LEU A 11 20.40 8.16 32.89
N LEU A 12 19.13 8.28 33.30
CA LEU A 12 17.97 8.01 32.43
C LEU A 12 17.85 9.01 31.26
N SER A 13 18.20 10.29 31.47
CA SER A 13 18.19 11.29 30.40
C SER A 13 19.32 11.10 29.39
N ILE A 14 20.49 10.58 29.80
CA ILE A 14 21.59 10.23 28.88
C ILE A 14 21.20 9.02 27.99
N ILE A 15 20.45 8.05 28.53
CA ILE A 15 19.98 6.88 27.76
C ILE A 15 18.89 7.27 26.74
N LEU A 16 18.03 8.25 27.08
CA LEU A 16 16.99 8.75 26.16
C LEU A 16 17.54 9.71 25.08
N SER A 17 18.72 10.29 25.28
CA SER A 17 19.35 11.22 24.33
C SER A 17 19.98 10.52 23.12
N ASN A 18 20.24 9.21 23.21
CA ASN A 18 20.97 8.47 22.18
C ASN A 18 20.08 7.64 21.23
N CYS A 19 18.76 7.78 21.34
CA CYS A 19 17.79 7.19 20.40
C CYS A 19 17.51 8.13 19.22
N GLY A 20 18.55 8.76 18.68
CA GLY A 20 18.49 9.40 17.37
C GLY A 20 18.83 8.34 16.33
N SER A 21 17.82 7.62 15.81
CA SER A 21 18.01 6.84 14.59
C SER A 21 18.42 7.83 13.48
N LYS A 22 19.73 7.91 13.20
CA LYS A 22 20.22 8.64 12.03
C LYS A 22 19.50 8.05 10.83
N LYS A 23 18.82 8.90 10.07
CA LYS A 23 18.32 8.51 8.76
C LYS A 23 19.53 8.03 7.94
N PRO A 24 19.42 6.90 7.22
CA PRO A 24 20.51 6.43 6.39
C PRO A 24 20.97 7.55 5.46
N ASP A 25 22.28 7.82 5.43
CA ASP A 25 22.86 8.72 4.44
C ASP A 25 22.81 8.02 3.08
N ILE A 26 22.51 8.75 2.01
CA ILE A 26 22.57 8.22 0.63
C ILE A 26 23.96 7.64 0.31
N ASN A 27 25.01 8.15 0.96
CA ASN A 27 26.37 7.60 0.87
C ASN A 27 26.48 6.20 1.49
N ASP A 28 25.75 5.92 2.58
CA ASP A 28 25.73 4.60 3.20
C ASP A 28 24.98 3.59 2.33
N GLU A 29 23.84 3.99 1.77
CA GLU A 29 23.06 3.15 0.83
C GLU A 29 23.85 2.86 -0.47
N TYR A 30 24.56 3.86 -0.99
CA TYR A 30 25.38 3.68 -2.19
C TYR A 30 26.57 2.74 -1.93
N ARG A 31 27.17 2.80 -0.74
CA ARG A 31 28.20 1.86 -0.30
C ARG A 31 27.67 0.42 -0.25
N GLU A 32 26.46 0.19 0.27
CA GLU A 32 25.83 -1.13 0.25
C GLU A 32 25.65 -1.67 -1.17
N TYR A 33 25.23 -0.80 -2.11
CA TYR A 33 25.12 -1.16 -3.52
C TYR A 33 26.49 -1.55 -4.14
N GLN A 34 27.56 -0.80 -3.84
CA GLN A 34 28.92 -1.15 -4.29
C GLN A 34 29.35 -2.52 -3.77
N ILE A 35 29.11 -2.80 -2.48
CA ILE A 35 29.40 -4.10 -1.86
C ILE A 35 28.61 -5.22 -2.55
N ALA A 36 27.32 -5.02 -2.81
CA ALA A 36 26.46 -6.00 -3.50
C ALA A 36 26.94 -6.33 -4.93
N ARG A 37 27.70 -5.43 -5.56
CA ARG A 37 28.33 -5.64 -6.87
C ARG A 37 29.76 -6.18 -6.80
N GLY A 38 30.30 -6.40 -5.60
CA GLY A 38 31.70 -6.79 -5.40
C GLY A 38 32.71 -5.67 -5.65
N GLU A 39 32.28 -4.41 -5.60
CA GLU A 39 33.14 -3.24 -5.76
C GLU A 39 33.70 -2.78 -4.41
N ASN A 40 34.91 -2.19 -4.40
CA ASN A 40 35.51 -1.62 -3.19
C ASN A 40 34.89 -0.23 -2.89
N PRO A 41 34.18 -0.04 -1.76
CA PRO A 41 33.53 1.22 -1.46
C PRO A 41 34.49 2.38 -1.17
N LYS A 42 35.77 2.09 -0.96
CA LYS A 42 36.82 3.11 -0.76
C LYS A 42 37.24 3.76 -2.08
N ASP A 43 36.94 3.14 -3.21
CA ASP A 43 37.17 3.74 -4.51
C ASP A 43 36.17 4.89 -4.67
N LYS A 44 36.65 6.13 -4.50
CA LYS A 44 35.89 7.37 -4.74
C LYS A 44 35.58 7.52 -6.23
N ARG A 45 34.78 6.62 -6.79
CA ARG A 45 34.16 6.86 -8.08
C ARG A 45 33.10 7.95 -7.84
N PRO A 46 32.95 8.93 -8.75
CA PRO A 46 31.77 9.79 -8.77
C PRO A 46 30.49 8.93 -8.77
N PHE A 47 29.30 9.54 -8.68
CA PHE A 47 28.00 8.88 -8.92
C PHE A 47 27.85 8.31 -10.37
N GLN A 48 28.91 7.74 -10.95
CA GLN A 48 28.88 6.86 -12.10
C GLN A 48 27.92 5.71 -11.77
N HIS A 49 26.90 5.51 -12.59
CA HIS A 49 25.85 4.51 -12.40
C HIS A 49 24.79 4.85 -11.33
N PHE A 50 24.50 6.12 -11.08
CA PHE A 50 23.37 6.52 -10.23
C PHE A 50 22.06 5.85 -10.64
N GLU A 51 21.76 5.75 -11.94
CA GLU A 51 20.58 5.04 -12.45
C GLU A 51 20.55 3.55 -12.05
N ASN A 52 21.71 2.88 -12.09
CA ASN A 52 21.81 1.47 -11.66
C ASN A 52 21.62 1.33 -10.15
N PHE A 53 22.10 2.31 -9.38
CA PHE A 53 21.85 2.36 -7.94
C PHE A 53 20.36 2.57 -7.64
N LEU A 54 19.67 3.46 -8.37
CA LEU A 54 18.22 3.63 -8.24
C LEU A 54 17.48 2.35 -8.60
N ALA A 55 17.85 1.69 -9.70
CA ALA A 55 17.26 0.41 -10.11
C ALA A 55 17.49 -0.70 -9.06
N TYR A 56 18.66 -0.74 -8.44
CA TYR A 56 18.96 -1.64 -7.32
C TYR A 56 18.08 -1.34 -6.10
N LYS A 57 17.91 -0.07 -5.72
CA LYS A 57 17.02 0.28 -4.62
C LYS A 57 15.57 -0.13 -4.89
N ASP A 58 15.10 0.08 -6.11
CA ASP A 58 13.77 -0.34 -6.52
C ASP A 58 13.61 -1.87 -6.52
N SER A 59 14.66 -2.63 -6.86
CA SER A 59 14.62 -4.09 -6.81
C SER A 59 14.55 -4.61 -5.36
N ILE A 60 15.32 -4.02 -4.44
CA ILE A 60 15.25 -4.36 -3.01
C ILE A 60 13.87 -4.04 -2.43
N LYS A 61 13.31 -2.87 -2.74
CA LYS A 61 11.95 -2.51 -2.31
C LYS A 61 10.91 -3.49 -2.84
N LYS A 62 10.98 -3.82 -4.13
CA LYS A 62 10.11 -4.82 -4.75
C LYS A 62 10.22 -6.16 -4.04
N GLN A 63 11.43 -6.64 -3.76
CA GLN A 63 11.66 -7.92 -3.10
C GLN A 63 11.07 -7.93 -1.69
N ASN A 64 11.32 -6.88 -0.89
CA ASN A 64 10.75 -6.73 0.45
C ASN A 64 9.20 -6.73 0.44
N LEU A 65 8.59 -6.19 -0.62
CA LEU A 65 7.14 -6.22 -0.80
C LEU A 65 6.64 -7.63 -1.12
N LEU A 66 7.30 -8.32 -2.05
CA LEU A 66 6.96 -9.70 -2.44
C LEU A 66 7.13 -10.69 -1.28
N ASP A 67 8.13 -10.45 -0.43
CA ASP A 67 8.42 -11.27 0.75
C ASP A 67 7.58 -10.88 1.98
N ASN A 68 6.72 -9.87 1.87
CA ASN A 68 5.86 -9.46 2.98
C ASN A 68 4.87 -10.61 3.33
N PRO A 69 4.86 -11.13 4.57
CA PRO A 69 4.05 -12.30 4.91
C PRO A 69 2.56 -11.98 5.06
N PHE A 70 2.18 -10.69 5.11
CA PHE A 70 0.81 -10.27 5.36
C PHE A 70 0.07 -9.88 4.08
N LEU A 71 0.73 -9.16 3.16
CA LEU A 71 0.11 -8.64 1.94
C LEU A 71 0.32 -9.58 0.75
N LYS A 72 -0.77 -9.96 0.08
CA LYS A 72 -0.73 -10.70 -1.19
C LYS A 72 -0.51 -9.73 -2.34
N VAL A 73 0.75 -9.48 -2.67
CA VAL A 73 1.14 -8.53 -3.73
C VAL A 73 0.69 -9.00 -5.11
N ASN A 74 0.25 -8.06 -5.95
CA ASN A 74 -0.34 -8.30 -7.28
C ASN A 74 -1.56 -9.24 -7.26
N GLN A 75 -2.18 -9.46 -6.11
CA GLN A 75 -3.42 -10.23 -5.97
C GLN A 75 -4.62 -9.30 -5.76
N VAL A 76 -5.81 -9.85 -5.96
CA VAL A 76 -7.06 -9.09 -5.88
C VAL A 76 -7.68 -9.20 -4.50
N TYR A 77 -8.00 -8.04 -3.95
CA TYR A 77 -8.83 -7.90 -2.77
C TYR A 77 -10.19 -7.33 -3.16
N VAL A 78 -11.23 -7.78 -2.49
CA VAL A 78 -12.61 -7.35 -2.73
C VAL A 78 -13.19 -6.70 -1.47
N HIS A 79 -13.87 -5.57 -1.65
CA HIS A 79 -14.59 -4.86 -0.60
C HIS A 79 -16.01 -4.55 -1.06
N TYR A 80 -17.01 -4.93 -0.26
CA TYR A 80 -18.40 -4.52 -0.45
C TYR A 80 -18.62 -3.11 0.10
N ARG A 81 -18.81 -2.14 -0.80
CA ARG A 81 -19.10 -0.74 -0.43
C ARG A 81 -20.55 -0.58 0.01
N THR A 82 -21.43 -1.31 -0.66
CA THR A 82 -22.85 -1.50 -0.32
C THR A 82 -23.21 -2.96 -0.65
N PRO A 83 -24.40 -3.45 -0.28
CA PRO A 83 -24.84 -4.78 -0.70
C PRO A 83 -24.84 -4.99 -2.22
N ASN A 84 -24.93 -3.91 -3.00
CA ASN A 84 -25.02 -3.95 -4.46
C ASN A 84 -23.82 -3.29 -5.15
N SER A 85 -22.74 -2.98 -4.43
CA SER A 85 -21.58 -2.28 -5.02
C SER A 85 -20.30 -2.86 -4.45
N VAL A 86 -19.46 -3.35 -5.35
CA VAL A 86 -18.23 -4.06 -5.04
C VAL A 86 -17.03 -3.27 -5.55
N GLU A 87 -15.93 -3.37 -4.84
CA GLU A 87 -14.69 -2.68 -5.14
C GLU A 87 -13.54 -3.69 -5.20
N PHE A 88 -12.75 -3.59 -6.28
CA PHE A 88 -11.59 -4.42 -6.54
C PHE A 88 -10.32 -3.61 -6.32
N SER A 89 -9.48 -4.09 -5.40
CA SER A 89 -8.21 -3.49 -5.03
C SER A 89 -7.06 -4.40 -5.44
N VAL A 90 -5.98 -3.83 -5.99
CA VAL A 90 -4.72 -4.54 -6.20
C VAL A 90 -3.55 -3.69 -5.69
N TYR A 91 -2.73 -4.30 -4.84
CA TYR A 91 -1.49 -3.70 -4.31
C TYR A 91 -0.30 -4.27 -5.07
N SER A 92 0.31 -3.44 -5.92
CA SER A 92 1.36 -3.92 -6.82
C SER A 92 2.73 -4.02 -6.15
N ASP A 93 3.62 -4.80 -6.77
CA ASP A 93 5.06 -4.92 -6.45
C ASP A 93 5.89 -3.64 -6.68
N LYS A 94 5.24 -2.50 -6.95
CA LYS A 94 5.87 -1.18 -7.14
C LYS A 94 5.20 -0.10 -6.28
N GLU A 95 4.67 -0.48 -5.11
CA GLU A 95 4.00 0.42 -4.16
C GLU A 95 2.81 1.20 -4.76
N THR A 96 2.33 0.79 -5.93
CA THR A 96 1.11 1.32 -6.55
C THR A 96 -0.12 0.57 -6.04
N PHE A 97 -1.11 1.34 -5.58
CA PHE A 97 -2.46 0.90 -5.28
C PHE A 97 -3.37 1.17 -6.49
N CYS A 98 -3.96 0.10 -7.02
CA CYS A 98 -4.93 0.15 -8.10
C CYS A 98 -6.34 -0.15 -7.56
N LEU A 99 -7.34 0.55 -8.11
CA LEU A 99 -8.72 0.45 -7.66
C LEU A 99 -9.70 0.49 -8.84
N SER A 100 -10.82 -0.21 -8.71
CA SER A 100 -12.04 0.01 -9.51
C SER A 100 -13.27 -0.45 -8.73
N ASP A 101 -14.38 0.25 -8.89
CA ASP A 101 -15.67 -0.10 -8.33
C ASP A 101 -16.70 -0.43 -9.44
N TYR A 102 -17.60 -1.36 -9.13
CA TYR A 102 -18.68 -1.81 -10.00
C TYR A 102 -19.95 -2.07 -9.18
N ASP A 103 -21.10 -1.77 -9.75
CA ASP A 103 -22.38 -2.14 -9.16
C ASP A 103 -22.78 -3.56 -9.62
N LEU A 104 -23.31 -4.35 -8.69
CA LEU A 104 -23.69 -5.76 -8.88
C LEU A 104 -25.05 -5.91 -9.56
N ASP A 105 -25.83 -4.83 -9.66
CA ASP A 105 -27.15 -4.78 -10.31
C ASP A 105 -27.08 -4.59 -11.84
N MET A 106 -25.91 -4.72 -12.45
CA MET A 106 -25.66 -4.46 -13.88
C MET A 106 -26.10 -5.59 -14.85
N ASP A 107 -27.24 -6.24 -14.61
CA ASP A 107 -27.87 -7.26 -15.48
C ASP A 107 -26.90 -8.38 -15.96
N GLY A 108 -25.91 -8.78 -15.16
CA GLY A 108 -24.99 -9.86 -15.56
C GLY A 108 -23.91 -9.47 -16.58
N LYS A 109 -23.78 -8.19 -16.96
CA LYS A 109 -22.95 -7.78 -18.12
C LYS A 109 -21.44 -7.82 -17.88
N ILE A 110 -21.02 -7.56 -16.65
CA ILE A 110 -19.59 -7.51 -16.24
C ILE A 110 -19.35 -8.53 -15.13
N LEU A 111 -20.26 -8.55 -14.16
CA LEU A 111 -20.31 -9.53 -13.08
C LEU A 111 -21.62 -10.31 -13.22
N SER A 112 -21.59 -11.62 -12.98
CA SER A 112 -22.82 -12.40 -12.87
C SER A 112 -23.59 -11.99 -11.61
N LEU A 113 -24.87 -12.31 -11.57
CA LEU A 113 -25.56 -12.37 -10.28
C LEU A 113 -24.91 -13.48 -9.42
N PRO A 114 -24.92 -13.36 -8.08
CA PRO A 114 -24.49 -14.43 -7.20
C PRO A 114 -25.29 -15.71 -7.45
N ASP A 115 -24.63 -16.86 -7.47
CA ASP A 115 -25.31 -18.16 -7.51
C ASP A 115 -25.83 -18.58 -6.12
N GLU A 116 -26.39 -19.79 -6.01
CA GLU A 116 -26.92 -20.35 -4.76
C GLU A 116 -25.89 -20.48 -3.64
N ASN A 117 -24.60 -20.50 -3.97
CA ASN A 117 -23.48 -20.55 -3.02
C ASN A 117 -22.85 -19.17 -2.79
N GLY A 118 -23.44 -18.10 -3.33
CA GLY A 118 -22.91 -16.74 -3.22
C GLY A 118 -21.68 -16.48 -4.08
N ILE A 119 -21.43 -17.27 -5.12
CA ILE A 119 -20.29 -17.07 -6.02
C ILE A 119 -20.67 -16.12 -7.15
N VAL A 120 -19.83 -15.11 -7.38
CA VAL A 120 -19.95 -14.12 -8.45
C VAL A 120 -18.83 -14.34 -9.47
N LYS A 121 -19.20 -14.47 -10.75
CA LYS A 121 -18.27 -14.66 -11.86
C LYS A 121 -17.98 -13.34 -12.56
N VAL A 122 -16.71 -13.12 -12.90
CA VAL A 122 -16.29 -12.02 -13.76
C VAL A 122 -16.55 -12.40 -15.21
N VAL A 123 -17.70 -11.97 -15.73
CA VAL A 123 -18.17 -12.25 -17.11
C VAL A 123 -17.34 -11.48 -18.14
N LYS A 124 -16.93 -10.26 -17.81
CA LYS A 124 -15.99 -9.46 -18.61
C LYS A 124 -14.81 -9.01 -17.76
N PRO A 125 -13.58 -9.04 -18.30
CA PRO A 125 -12.41 -8.65 -17.53
C PRO A 125 -12.56 -7.25 -16.91
N ILE A 126 -12.29 -7.19 -15.61
CA ILE A 126 -12.35 -5.95 -14.83
C ILE A 126 -11.01 -5.24 -14.93
N ILE A 127 -11.04 -3.94 -15.24
CA ILE A 127 -9.83 -3.14 -15.35
C ILE A 127 -9.62 -2.33 -14.08
N VAL A 128 -8.72 -2.82 -13.23
CA VAL A 128 -8.30 -2.12 -12.01
C VAL A 128 -7.16 -1.18 -12.33
N LYS A 129 -7.34 0.13 -12.14
CA LYS A 129 -6.40 1.17 -12.61
C LYS A 129 -5.65 1.81 -11.46
N TYR A 130 -4.47 2.35 -11.73
CA TYR A 130 -3.73 3.23 -10.81
C TYR A 130 -4.66 4.23 -10.11
N PHE A 131 -4.68 4.19 -8.78
CA PHE A 131 -5.43 5.12 -7.95
C PHE A 131 -4.50 5.98 -7.09
N GLY A 132 -3.40 5.39 -6.60
CA GLY A 132 -2.32 6.11 -5.92
C GLY A 132 -1.24 5.18 -5.42
N ASP A 133 -0.52 5.65 -4.41
CA ASP A 133 0.53 4.88 -3.74
C ASP A 133 0.01 4.28 -2.42
N PHE A 134 0.72 3.27 -1.92
CA PHE A 134 0.53 2.75 -0.57
C PHE A 134 1.87 2.57 0.16
N GLU A 135 1.82 2.55 1.49
CA GLU A 135 2.95 2.21 2.35
C GLU A 135 2.57 0.99 3.20
N ILE A 136 3.50 0.06 3.34
CA ILE A 136 3.36 -1.09 4.25
C ILE A 136 4.57 -1.18 5.18
N THR A 137 4.30 -1.44 6.46
CA THR A 137 5.33 -1.74 7.45
C THR A 137 4.79 -2.82 8.36
N ASN A 138 5.43 -4.00 8.35
CA ASN A 138 4.89 -5.21 8.97
C ASN A 138 3.47 -5.50 8.42
N ASN A 139 2.50 -5.58 9.31
CA ASN A 139 1.09 -5.77 8.99
C ASN A 139 0.28 -4.46 8.94
N ILE A 140 0.92 -3.30 9.03
CA ILE A 140 0.25 -2.00 8.96
C ILE A 140 0.32 -1.51 7.52
N ILE A 141 -0.83 -1.23 6.93
CA ILE A 141 -0.95 -0.68 5.59
C ILE A 141 -1.63 0.67 5.63
N LYS A 142 -1.15 1.57 4.76
CA LYS A 142 -1.64 2.92 4.64
C LYS A 142 -1.81 3.24 3.16
N THR A 143 -2.97 3.76 2.77
CA THR A 143 -3.30 4.08 1.38
C THR A 143 -4.29 5.22 1.30
N ARG A 144 -4.64 5.68 0.10
CA ARG A 144 -5.66 6.71 -0.14
C ARG A 144 -6.99 6.09 -0.53
N ARG A 145 -8.09 6.79 -0.28
CA ARG A 145 -9.45 6.44 -0.72
C ARG A 145 -10.17 7.65 -1.29
N HIS A 146 -11.04 7.43 -2.27
CA HIS A 146 -11.97 8.45 -2.74
C HIS A 146 -13.08 8.60 -1.71
N SER A 147 -13.54 9.81 -1.49
CA SER A 147 -14.68 10.08 -0.62
C SER A 147 -15.49 11.19 -1.21
N ARG A 148 -16.80 10.99 -1.19
CA ARG A 148 -17.77 11.93 -1.74
C ARG A 148 -18.91 12.14 -0.76
N SER A 149 -19.44 13.35 -0.79
CA SER A 149 -20.78 13.68 -0.34
C SER A 149 -21.58 14.17 -1.55
N PRO A 150 -22.89 14.40 -1.43
CA PRO A 150 -23.67 15.05 -2.49
C PRO A 150 -23.13 16.42 -2.93
N PHE A 151 -22.26 17.05 -2.13
CA PHE A 151 -21.79 18.43 -2.35
C PHE A 151 -20.31 18.54 -2.67
N ALA A 152 -19.50 17.52 -2.38
CA ALA A 152 -18.05 17.59 -2.54
C ALA A 152 -17.40 16.22 -2.68
N GLU A 153 -16.29 16.18 -3.42
CA GLU A 153 -15.40 15.03 -3.49
C GLU A 153 -14.01 15.40 -2.98
N TRP A 154 -13.38 14.47 -2.28
CA TRP A 154 -12.03 14.63 -1.77
C TRP A 154 -11.35 13.26 -1.65
N TYR A 155 -10.08 13.27 -1.27
CA TYR A 155 -9.35 12.04 -1.00
C TYR A 155 -8.93 11.98 0.45
N ASP A 156 -9.24 10.86 1.07
CA ASP A 156 -8.86 10.55 2.41
C ASP A 156 -7.62 9.67 2.43
N TYR A 157 -6.81 9.86 3.45
CA TYR A 157 -5.78 8.94 3.86
C TYR A 157 -6.44 7.91 4.78
N VAL A 158 -6.20 6.64 4.55
CA VAL A 158 -6.67 5.54 5.39
C VAL A 158 -5.52 4.68 5.87
N GLU A 159 -5.67 4.13 7.07
CA GLU A 159 -4.70 3.26 7.71
C GLU A 159 -5.43 2.08 8.35
N GLY A 160 -4.80 0.92 8.26
CA GLY A 160 -5.34 -0.32 8.77
C GLY A 160 -4.30 -1.34 9.14
N LYS A 161 -4.80 -2.53 9.49
CA LYS A 161 -4.00 -3.72 9.74
C LYS A 161 -4.40 -4.83 8.79
N ILE A 162 -3.44 -5.66 8.44
CA ILE A 162 -3.64 -6.87 7.65
C ILE A 162 -3.61 -8.07 8.61
N SER A 163 -4.61 -8.94 8.50
CA SER A 163 -4.71 -10.18 9.27
C SER A 163 -5.57 -11.18 8.50
N ASN A 164 -5.17 -12.45 8.47
CA ASN A 164 -5.93 -13.55 7.83
C ASN A 164 -6.41 -13.18 6.42
N ASP A 165 -5.46 -12.79 5.57
CA ASP A 165 -5.70 -12.39 4.18
C ASP A 165 -6.73 -11.26 4.00
N THR A 166 -7.01 -10.52 5.07
CA THR A 166 -7.97 -9.40 5.09
C THR A 166 -7.26 -8.12 5.51
N ILE A 167 -7.57 -7.03 4.82
CA ILE A 167 -7.12 -5.68 5.14
C ILE A 167 -8.25 -4.93 5.84
N TYR A 168 -8.03 -4.55 7.09
CA TYR A 168 -8.97 -3.81 7.93
C TYR A 168 -8.53 -2.35 8.04
N LEU A 169 -9.04 -1.49 7.16
CA LEU A 169 -8.80 -0.05 7.23
C LEU A 169 -9.80 0.55 8.22
N SER A 170 -9.27 0.99 9.36
CA SER A 170 -10.08 1.41 10.52
C SER A 170 -9.95 2.89 10.85
N LYS A 171 -8.89 3.54 10.34
CA LYS A 171 -8.60 4.95 10.56
C LYS A 171 -8.65 5.70 9.24
N LYS A 172 -9.22 6.89 9.29
CA LYS A 172 -9.41 7.78 8.14
C LYS A 172 -9.05 9.20 8.53
N TYR A 173 -8.40 9.93 7.63
CA TYR A 173 -7.90 11.28 7.83
C TYR A 173 -8.07 12.08 6.54
N TRP A 174 -8.30 13.38 6.65
CA TRP A 174 -8.21 14.24 5.47
C TRP A 174 -6.79 14.19 4.89
N GLY A 175 -6.70 13.89 3.59
CA GLY A 175 -5.46 13.84 2.83
C GLY A 175 -5.13 15.18 2.16
N LYS A 176 -3.83 15.47 1.97
CA LYS A 176 -3.36 16.62 1.18
C LYS A 176 -3.55 16.34 -0.31
N ALA A 177 -4.78 16.39 -0.80
CA ALA A 177 -5.09 15.87 -2.13
C ALA A 177 -5.10 16.90 -3.27
N LYS A 178 -4.94 18.21 -3.00
CA LYS A 178 -5.20 19.22 -4.05
C LYS A 178 -4.15 19.32 -5.16
N LYS A 179 -2.92 18.81 -5.00
CA LYS A 179 -1.86 19.02 -6.02
C LYS A 179 -0.91 17.84 -6.29
N ASN A 180 -0.69 16.94 -5.33
CA ASN A 180 0.29 15.87 -5.50
C ASN A 180 -0.38 14.53 -5.25
N TYR A 181 -0.39 13.66 -6.26
CA TYR A 181 -0.89 12.27 -6.21
C TYR A 181 -0.16 11.38 -5.18
N LYS A 182 0.72 11.96 -4.37
CA LYS A 182 1.56 11.30 -3.37
C LYS A 182 0.85 11.23 -2.02
N PHE A 183 1.06 10.12 -1.35
CA PHE A 183 0.54 9.80 -0.04
C PHE A 183 0.98 10.81 1.03
N LYS A 184 0.08 11.69 1.51
CA LYS A 184 0.42 12.62 2.61
C LYS A 184 -0.76 13.02 3.49
N LYS A 185 -0.67 12.66 4.77
CA LYS A 185 -1.56 13.09 5.86
C LYS A 185 -1.31 14.58 6.22
N TYR A 186 -2.37 15.34 6.55
CA TYR A 186 -2.19 16.64 7.20
C TYR A 186 -1.69 16.46 8.65
N TRP A 187 -0.70 17.27 9.07
CA TRP A 187 -0.08 17.17 10.39
C TRP A 187 -1.11 17.20 11.54
N LEU A 188 -2.12 18.08 11.44
CA LEU A 188 -3.21 18.22 12.42
C LEU A 188 -4.53 17.55 11.97
N ALA A 189 -4.48 16.55 11.09
CA ALA A 189 -5.69 15.86 10.65
C ALA A 189 -6.36 15.12 11.81
N LYS A 190 -7.62 15.45 12.11
CA LYS A 190 -8.45 14.68 13.04
C LYS A 190 -8.65 13.25 12.50
N THR A 191 -8.37 12.26 13.34
CA THR A 191 -8.67 10.86 13.06
C THR A 191 -10.18 10.63 13.07
N ARG A 192 -10.68 9.92 12.06
CA ARG A 192 -12.06 9.43 11.98
C ARG A 192 -12.02 7.91 11.92
N LYS A 193 -13.03 7.26 12.47
CA LYS A 193 -13.21 5.81 12.32
C LYS A 193 -13.79 5.52 10.94
N THR A 194 -13.37 4.41 10.36
CA THR A 194 -13.98 3.80 9.17
C THR A 194 -13.97 2.29 9.36
N ASN A 195 -14.70 1.54 8.53
CA ASN A 195 -14.79 0.10 8.63
C ASN A 195 -14.77 -0.49 7.21
N ILE A 196 -13.62 -0.35 6.55
CA ILE A 196 -13.40 -0.92 5.22
C ILE A 196 -12.67 -2.24 5.42
N LYS A 197 -13.26 -3.31 4.88
CA LYS A 197 -12.74 -4.67 4.91
C LYS A 197 -12.49 -5.09 3.46
N GLU A 198 -11.22 -5.27 3.11
CA GLU A 198 -10.82 -5.80 1.80
C GLU A 198 -10.33 -7.24 2.00
N ILE A 199 -10.99 -8.19 1.36
CA ILE A 199 -10.74 -9.62 1.54
C ILE A 199 -10.03 -10.14 0.29
N TYR A 200 -8.90 -10.82 0.46
CA TYR A 200 -8.22 -11.49 -0.63
C TYR A 200 -9.13 -12.58 -1.24
N GLN A 201 -9.23 -12.61 -2.55
CA GLN A 201 -10.01 -13.59 -3.29
C GLN A 201 -9.08 -14.49 -4.12
N PRO A 202 -8.80 -15.73 -3.69
CA PRO A 202 -7.81 -16.58 -4.34
C PRO A 202 -8.21 -17.04 -5.74
N ASN A 203 -9.51 -17.07 -6.04
CA ASN A 203 -10.05 -17.47 -7.34
C ASN A 203 -10.09 -16.32 -8.36
N LEU A 204 -9.72 -15.09 -7.95
CA LEU A 204 -9.50 -13.98 -8.86
C LEU A 204 -8.04 -13.94 -9.31
N LYS A 205 -7.84 -13.82 -10.63
CA LYS A 205 -6.53 -13.68 -11.26
C LYS A 205 -6.34 -12.25 -11.74
N ALA A 206 -5.17 -11.67 -11.47
CA ALA A 206 -4.81 -10.33 -11.92
C ALA A 206 -3.60 -10.37 -12.86
N VAL A 207 -3.77 -9.86 -14.07
CA VAL A 207 -2.68 -9.72 -15.05
C VAL A 207 -2.26 -8.27 -15.13
N LYS A 208 -1.01 -7.99 -14.73
CA LYS A 208 -0.45 -6.64 -14.72
C LYS A 208 -0.09 -6.17 -16.12
N TYR A 209 -0.48 -4.95 -16.47
CA TYR A 209 -0.05 -4.29 -17.71
C TYR A 209 0.11 -2.77 -17.53
N LYS A 210 0.69 -2.12 -18.53
CA LYS A 210 0.75 -0.65 -18.63
C LYS A 210 -0.27 -0.18 -19.65
N ASN A 211 -1.10 0.78 -19.28
CA ASN A 211 -2.02 1.39 -20.24
C ASN A 211 -1.28 2.37 -21.17
N LYS A 212 -2.01 2.95 -22.15
CA LYS A 212 -1.46 3.92 -23.11
C LYS A 212 -0.79 5.15 -22.46
N SER A 213 -1.14 5.47 -21.21
CA SER A 213 -0.56 6.57 -20.44
C SER A 213 0.60 6.14 -19.53
N GLY A 214 1.07 4.89 -19.63
CA GLY A 214 2.14 4.34 -18.79
C GLY A 214 1.73 4.04 -17.34
N LEU A 215 0.43 4.17 -17.01
CA LEU A 215 -0.08 3.88 -15.67
C LEU A 215 -0.21 2.37 -15.48
N THR A 216 0.10 1.91 -14.26
CA THR A 216 -0.09 0.50 -13.87
C THR A 216 -1.58 0.18 -13.85
N CYS A 217 -1.96 -0.91 -14.51
CA CYS A 217 -3.31 -1.45 -14.52
C CYS A 217 -3.24 -2.97 -14.33
N PHE A 218 -4.35 -3.55 -13.91
CA PHE A 218 -4.54 -4.99 -13.83
C PHE A 218 -5.83 -5.37 -14.53
N GLU A 219 -5.77 -6.41 -15.33
CA GLU A 219 -6.93 -7.10 -15.85
C GLU A 219 -7.29 -8.22 -14.89
N VAL A 220 -8.50 -8.18 -14.34
CA VAL A 220 -9.01 -9.12 -13.34
C VAL A 220 -10.05 -10.03 -13.96
N THR A 221 -9.88 -11.33 -13.76
CA THR A 221 -10.78 -12.40 -14.24
C THR A 221 -10.96 -13.47 -13.17
N GLY A 222 -11.94 -14.36 -13.33
CA GLY A 222 -12.21 -15.46 -12.42
C GLY A 222 -13.52 -15.27 -11.67
N GLU A 223 -13.56 -15.72 -10.42
CA GLU A 223 -14.75 -15.66 -9.57
C GLU A 223 -14.36 -15.36 -8.11
N PHE A 224 -15.35 -14.91 -7.35
CA PHE A 224 -15.18 -14.57 -5.94
C PHE A 224 -16.45 -14.84 -5.16
N SER A 225 -16.30 -15.04 -3.85
CA SER A 225 -17.43 -15.24 -2.95
C SER A 225 -17.92 -13.91 -2.40
N VAL A 226 -19.25 -13.78 -2.31
CA VAL A 226 -19.92 -12.74 -1.53
C VAL A 226 -19.68 -13.01 -0.05
N GLU A 227 -19.48 -11.93 0.72
CA GLU A 227 -19.33 -12.01 2.18
C GLU A 227 -20.65 -12.29 2.90
#